data_AF-A0A2M6VTS5-F1
#
_entry.id   AF-A0A2M6VTS5-F1
#
_cell.length_a   1.000
_cell.length_b   1.000
_cell.length_c   1.000
_cell.angle_alpha   90.00
_cell.angle_beta   90.00
_cell.angle_gamma   90.00
#
_symmetry.space_group_name_H-M   'P 1'
#
loop_
_entity.id
_entity.type
_entity.pdbx_description
1 polymer ?
#
loop_
_entity_poly.entity_id
_entity_poly.type
_entity_poly.pdbx_seq_one_letter_code
_entity_poly.pdbx_strand_id
1 'polypeptide(L)'
;MKNDNAPLEIHVHGDVPIKPGTDIKAIQEALKPLWRYAGARSLSDGSPSLYEEEPGIRFDGDLSRLQMCWTVRGDDDFRMVMEDLCMNLNDLSAAGAQIEVTFYDTEFDDEDEASGTDSRDDFVMLFVGPDPGAIMQAQRDLLIHDVVNMMERHFDGSELSGVVSEIDKLFSQRFDNLVSSLELGKPPRGSGGNGGGNGGSGHGGGRRPRHLH
;
A
#
# COMPACT_ATOMS: atom_id res chain seq x y z
N MET A 1 2.56 -14.36 22.95
CA MET A 1 3.84 -15.04 23.25
C MET A 1 4.93 -14.20 22.60
N LYS A 2 6.05 -13.95 23.28
CA LYS A 2 7.20 -13.33 22.61
C LYS A 2 7.78 -14.38 21.67
N ASN A 3 7.88 -14.07 20.37
CA ASN A 3 8.53 -14.94 19.38
C ASN A 3 10.05 -14.84 19.59
N ASP A 4 10.56 -15.48 20.65
CA ASP A 4 12.00 -15.53 20.93
C ASP A 4 12.78 -16.38 19.91
N ASN A 5 12.08 -17.06 18.99
CA ASN A 5 12.64 -17.84 17.88
C ASN A 5 11.89 -17.56 16.56
N ALA A 6 11.62 -16.28 16.28
CA ALA A 6 11.05 -15.87 14.99
C ALA A 6 12.13 -16.00 13.90
N PRO A 7 11.83 -16.64 12.76
CA PRO A 7 12.82 -16.88 11.70
C PRO A 7 13.26 -15.59 10.99
N LEU A 8 12.44 -14.54 11.01
CA LEU A 8 12.70 -13.31 10.27
C LEU A 8 12.88 -12.10 11.19
N GLU A 9 13.79 -11.23 10.80
CA GLU A 9 13.87 -9.84 11.25
C GLU A 9 13.32 -8.93 10.16
N ILE A 10 12.30 -8.14 10.48
CA ILE A 10 11.51 -7.40 9.51
C ILE A 10 11.67 -5.92 9.75
N HIS A 11 12.12 -5.21 8.72
CA HIS A 11 12.38 -3.78 8.73
C HIS A 11 11.30 -3.07 7.93
N VAL A 12 10.62 -2.11 8.55
CA VAL A 12 9.55 -1.32 7.92
C VAL A 12 9.96 0.15 7.88
N HIS A 13 10.07 0.68 6.66
CA HIS A 13 10.38 2.08 6.40
C HIS A 13 9.25 2.77 5.65
N GLY A 14 8.84 3.94 6.11
CA GLY A 14 7.84 4.72 5.41
C GLY A 14 7.66 6.11 5.99
N ASP A 15 7.23 7.04 5.15
CA ASP A 15 6.89 8.40 5.54
C ASP A 15 5.59 8.80 4.84
N VAL A 16 4.47 8.57 5.51
CA VAL A 16 3.13 8.69 4.94
C VAL A 16 2.54 10.06 5.33
N PRO A 17 2.24 10.94 4.36
CA PRO A 17 1.54 12.18 4.64
C PRO A 17 0.09 11.86 5.00
N ILE A 18 -0.37 12.36 6.14
CA ILE A 18 -1.70 12.13 6.69
C ILE A 18 -2.57 13.37 6.48
N LYS A 19 -3.87 13.17 6.27
CA LYS A 19 -4.84 14.26 6.16
C LYS A 19 -4.77 15.16 7.41
N PRO A 20 -4.59 16.49 7.26
CA PRO A 20 -4.56 17.40 8.40
C PRO A 20 -5.82 17.29 9.26
N GLY A 21 -5.64 17.32 10.58
CA GLY A 21 -6.75 17.19 11.54
C GLY A 21 -7.27 15.77 11.75
N THR A 22 -6.58 14.75 11.21
CA THR A 22 -6.88 13.34 11.54
C THR A 22 -6.70 13.10 13.03
N ASP A 23 -7.73 12.52 13.68
CA ASP A 23 -7.68 12.17 15.11
C ASP A 23 -6.62 11.10 15.36
N ILE A 24 -5.83 11.27 16.43
CA ILE A 24 -4.81 10.30 16.85
C ILE A 24 -5.41 8.92 17.11
N LYS A 25 -6.68 8.83 17.50
CA LYS A 25 -7.39 7.55 17.64
C LYS A 25 -7.56 6.83 16.31
N ALA A 26 -7.84 7.56 15.23
CA ALA A 26 -7.94 6.95 13.90
C ALA A 26 -6.58 6.41 13.45
N ILE A 27 -5.49 7.13 13.74
CA ILE A 27 -4.12 6.67 13.49
C ILE A 27 -3.80 5.41 14.31
N GLN A 28 -4.14 5.39 15.60
CA GLN A 28 -3.94 4.21 16.46
C GLN A 28 -4.70 2.97 15.97
N GLU A 29 -5.95 3.13 15.52
CA GLU A 29 -6.72 2.03 14.95
C GLU A 29 -6.17 1.60 13.58
N ALA A 30 -5.72 2.52 12.74
CA ALA A 30 -5.12 2.16 11.45
C ALA A 30 -3.81 1.35 11.61
N LEU A 31 -3.01 1.69 12.62
CA LEU A 31 -1.75 1.01 12.97
C LEU A 31 -1.92 -0.29 13.77
N LYS A 32 -3.17 -0.68 14.07
CA LYS A 32 -3.50 -1.86 14.88
C LYS A 32 -2.91 -3.18 14.40
N PRO A 33 -2.88 -3.48 13.09
CA PRO A 33 -2.25 -4.70 12.62
C PRO A 33 -0.80 -4.83 13.11
N LEU A 34 -0.01 -3.74 13.04
CA LEU A 34 1.42 -3.75 13.40
C LEU A 34 1.65 -4.04 14.88
N TRP A 35 1.06 -3.23 15.77
CA TRP A 35 1.32 -3.40 17.20
C TRP A 35 0.65 -4.66 17.77
N ARG A 36 -0.42 -5.17 17.14
CA ARG A 36 -0.97 -6.49 17.47
C ARG A 36 -0.05 -7.61 17.07
N TYR A 37 0.55 -7.53 15.87
CA TYR A 37 1.52 -8.50 15.39
C TYR A 37 2.73 -8.59 16.33
N ALA A 38 3.23 -7.44 16.80
CA ALA A 38 4.29 -7.36 17.81
C ALA A 38 3.88 -7.89 19.20
N GLY A 39 2.65 -8.38 19.38
CA GLY A 39 2.13 -8.88 20.66
C GLY A 39 1.82 -7.78 21.67
N ALA A 40 1.80 -6.51 21.25
CA ALA A 40 1.52 -5.37 22.10
C ALA A 40 0.01 -5.16 22.28
N ARG A 41 -0.36 -4.39 23.32
CA ARG A 41 -1.77 -4.10 23.67
C ARG A 41 -2.22 -2.71 23.23
N SER A 42 -1.27 -1.87 22.83
CA SER A 42 -1.47 -0.48 22.45
C SER A 42 -0.39 -0.06 21.46
N LEU A 43 -0.62 1.05 20.75
CA LEU A 43 0.40 1.63 19.88
C LEU A 43 1.65 2.03 20.67
N SER A 44 1.53 2.62 21.86
CA SER A 44 2.70 3.04 22.65
C SER A 44 3.59 1.87 23.07
N ASP A 45 3.00 0.69 23.27
CA ASP A 45 3.74 -0.51 23.66
C ASP A 45 4.37 -1.21 22.44
N GLY A 46 3.79 -1.05 21.25
CA GLY A 46 4.23 -1.73 20.02
C GLY A 46 4.96 -0.85 19.01
N SER A 47 4.98 0.47 19.21
CA SER A 47 5.68 1.42 18.35
C SER A 47 7.20 1.45 18.52
N PRO A 48 7.80 1.13 19.69
CA PRO A 48 9.25 1.02 19.78
C PRO A 48 9.77 -0.05 18.82
N SER A 49 10.93 0.22 18.21
CA SER A 49 11.62 -0.77 17.37
C SER A 49 12.37 -1.78 18.24
N LEU A 50 12.75 -2.91 17.64
CA LEU A 50 13.68 -3.89 18.22
C LEU A 50 15.02 -3.25 18.60
N TYR A 51 15.49 -2.27 17.81
CA TYR A 51 16.73 -1.53 18.03
C TYR A 51 16.42 -0.16 18.66
N GLU A 52 17.12 0.21 19.74
CA GLU A 52 16.83 1.43 20.52
C GLU A 52 17.14 2.73 19.77
N GLU A 53 18.10 2.67 18.84
CA GLU A 53 18.50 3.77 17.97
C GLU A 53 17.44 4.13 16.92
N GLU A 54 16.57 3.18 16.59
CA GLU A 54 15.51 3.39 15.61
C GLU A 54 14.33 4.12 16.26
N PRO A 55 13.76 5.13 15.58
CA PRO A 55 12.71 5.93 16.18
C PRO A 55 11.40 5.15 16.36
N GLY A 56 11.20 4.05 15.64
CA GLY A 56 9.99 3.24 15.66
C GLY A 56 8.87 3.85 14.82
N ILE A 57 7.63 3.62 15.24
CA ILE A 57 6.42 4.17 14.60
C ILE A 57 6.03 5.48 15.31
N ARG A 58 5.99 6.59 14.57
CA ARG A 58 5.70 7.92 15.13
C ARG A 58 4.72 8.69 14.25
N PHE A 59 3.73 9.31 14.89
CA PHE A 59 2.87 10.27 14.23
C PHE A 59 3.24 11.69 14.70
N ASP A 60 3.70 12.51 13.78
CA ASP A 60 3.92 13.94 13.99
C ASP A 60 2.64 14.70 13.59
N GLY A 61 1.92 15.23 14.59
CA GLY A 61 0.68 15.96 14.36
C GLY A 61 0.88 17.34 13.74
N ASP A 62 2.02 17.98 13.99
CA ASP A 62 2.34 19.32 13.47
C ASP A 62 2.69 19.23 11.98
N LEU A 63 3.45 18.20 11.60
CA LEU A 63 3.78 17.91 10.21
C LEU A 63 2.71 17.06 9.49
N SER A 64 1.73 16.53 10.23
CA SER A 64 0.74 15.56 9.74
C SER A 64 1.40 14.40 8.98
N ARG A 65 2.42 13.78 9.60
CA ARG A 65 3.24 12.73 8.98
C ARG A 65 3.29 11.51 9.88
N LEU A 66 3.03 10.33 9.31
CA LEU A 66 3.26 9.04 9.95
C LEU A 66 4.60 8.50 9.46
N GLN A 67 5.57 8.45 10.36
CA GLN A 67 6.92 7.96 10.11
C GLN A 67 7.07 6.55 10.68
N MET A 68 7.68 5.69 9.89
CA MET A 68 8.01 4.32 10.26
C MET A 68 9.49 4.11 9.94
N CYS A 69 10.26 3.80 10.98
CA CYS A 69 11.57 3.18 10.90
C CYS A 69 11.57 2.19 12.07
N TRP A 70 11.00 1.02 11.78
CA TRP A 70 10.52 0.08 12.78
C TRP A 70 10.93 -1.34 12.42
N THR A 71 11.65 -1.97 13.32
CA THR A 71 12.13 -3.35 13.21
C THR A 71 11.41 -4.25 14.19
N VAL A 72 10.96 -5.41 13.72
CA VAL A 72 10.27 -6.42 14.52
C VAL A 72 10.71 -7.83 14.14
N ARG A 73 10.70 -8.74 15.12
CA ARG A 73 10.87 -10.18 14.85
C ARG A 73 9.55 -10.79 14.40
N GLY A 74 9.61 -11.62 13.36
CA GLY A 74 8.41 -12.18 12.76
C GLY A 74 8.65 -13.38 11.85
N ASP A 75 7.71 -13.57 10.95
CA ASP A 75 7.55 -14.66 10.01
C ASP A 75 6.80 -14.15 8.77
N ASP A 76 6.54 -15.07 7.82
CA ASP A 76 5.93 -14.72 6.54
C ASP A 76 4.50 -14.18 6.65
N ASP A 77 3.79 -14.43 7.76
CA ASP A 77 2.43 -13.93 7.99
C ASP A 77 2.38 -12.40 8.06
N PHE A 78 3.52 -11.74 8.31
CA PHE A 78 3.62 -10.28 8.33
C PHE A 78 3.22 -9.64 7.00
N ARG A 79 3.32 -10.35 5.88
CA ARG A 79 2.87 -9.83 4.57
C ARG A 79 1.37 -9.50 4.59
N MET A 80 0.54 -10.35 5.20
CA MET A 80 -0.89 -10.07 5.37
C MET A 80 -1.15 -8.88 6.31
N VAL A 81 -0.31 -8.72 7.34
CA VAL A 81 -0.38 -7.57 8.27
C VAL A 81 -0.14 -6.25 7.51
N MET A 82 0.79 -6.26 6.56
CA MET A 82 1.08 -5.09 5.73
C MET A 82 -0.04 -4.78 4.73
N GLU A 83 -0.73 -5.80 4.20
CA GLU A 83 -1.94 -5.58 3.38
C GLU A 83 -3.04 -4.87 4.18
N ASP A 84 -3.33 -5.37 5.40
CA ASP A 84 -4.32 -4.75 6.30
C ASP A 84 -3.92 -3.32 6.67
N LEU A 85 -2.65 -3.07 6.97
CA LEU A 85 -2.12 -1.73 7.23
C LEU A 85 -2.38 -0.81 6.02
N CYS A 86 -2.04 -1.26 4.81
CA CYS A 86 -2.19 -0.45 3.61
C CYS A 86 -3.66 -0.09 3.35
N MET A 87 -4.59 -1.05 3.54
CA MET A 87 -6.02 -0.78 3.45
C MET A 87 -6.46 0.29 4.46
N ASN A 88 -5.99 0.20 5.70
CA ASN A 88 -6.33 1.17 6.75
C ASN A 88 -5.76 2.56 6.47
N LEU A 89 -4.53 2.65 5.93
CA LEU A 89 -3.86 3.92 5.70
C LEU A 89 -4.43 4.67 4.49
N ASN A 90 -4.95 3.99 3.47
CA ASN A 90 -5.50 4.64 2.27
C ASN A 90 -6.48 5.78 2.62
N ASP A 91 -7.43 5.54 3.53
CA ASP A 91 -8.43 6.55 3.91
C ASP A 91 -7.86 7.71 4.74
N LEU A 92 -6.71 7.53 5.38
CA LEU A 92 -6.06 8.55 6.21
C LEU A 92 -4.99 9.33 5.45
N SER A 93 -4.43 8.76 4.39
CA SER A 93 -3.35 9.37 3.60
C SER A 93 -3.82 10.63 2.86
N ALA A 94 -3.03 11.70 2.93
CA ALA A 94 -3.25 12.94 2.19
C ALA A 94 -2.74 12.87 0.75
N ALA A 95 -1.72 12.05 0.49
CA ALA A 95 -1.13 11.82 -0.82
C ALA A 95 -0.63 10.37 -0.91
N GLY A 96 -0.20 9.96 -2.11
CA GLY A 96 0.46 8.69 -2.30
C GLY A 96 1.81 8.65 -1.57
N ALA A 97 2.16 7.51 -0.97
CA ALA A 97 3.46 7.29 -0.35
C ALA A 97 3.88 5.82 -0.48
N GLN A 98 5.19 5.60 -0.47
CA GLN A 98 5.78 4.27 -0.43
C GLN A 98 5.99 3.79 1.01
N ILE A 99 5.89 2.49 1.20
CA ILE A 99 6.31 1.78 2.40
C ILE A 99 7.21 0.63 1.94
N GLU A 100 8.43 0.61 2.43
CA GLU A 100 9.45 -0.39 2.14
C GLU A 100 9.48 -1.41 3.28
N VAL A 101 9.50 -2.69 2.93
CA VAL A 101 9.57 -3.79 3.90
C VAL A 101 10.68 -4.73 3.48
N THR A 102 11.67 -4.92 4.34
CA THR A 102 12.75 -5.89 4.14
C THR A 102 12.61 -7.01 5.17
N PHE A 103 12.74 -8.25 4.71
CA PHE A 103 12.77 -9.45 5.53
C PHE A 103 14.20 -9.97 5.50
N TYR A 104 14.80 -10.16 6.67
CA TYR A 104 16.11 -10.80 6.83
C TYR A 104 15.95 -12.15 7.51
N ASP A 105 16.55 -13.18 6.91
CA ASP A 105 16.62 -14.51 7.48
C ASP A 105 17.61 -14.56 8.64
N THR A 106 17.10 -14.75 9.85
CA THR A 106 17.93 -14.80 11.07
C THR A 106 18.54 -16.18 11.32
N GLU A 107 18.11 -17.20 10.57
CA GLU A 107 18.59 -18.57 10.70
C GLU A 107 19.64 -18.92 9.62
N PHE A 108 19.72 -18.13 8.55
CA PHE A 108 20.68 -18.35 7.46
C PHE A 108 22.12 -18.08 7.92
N ASP A 109 23.00 -19.06 7.74
CA ASP A 109 24.40 -18.97 8.13
C ASP A 109 25.39 -19.47 7.04
N ASP A 110 26.68 -19.47 7.39
CA ASP A 110 27.77 -19.88 6.49
C ASP A 110 27.64 -21.35 6.01
N GLU A 111 27.02 -22.24 6.80
CA GLU A 111 26.80 -23.64 6.42
C GLU A 111 25.72 -23.76 5.34
N ASP A 112 24.65 -22.98 5.46
CA ASP A 112 23.60 -22.89 4.44
C ASP A 112 24.16 -22.36 3.12
N GLU A 113 24.97 -21.29 3.16
CA GLU A 113 25.63 -20.72 1.98
C GLU A 113 26.56 -21.76 1.31
N ALA A 114 27.38 -22.45 2.10
CA ALA A 114 28.30 -23.47 1.60
C ALA A 114 27.57 -24.68 0.96
N SER A 115 26.34 -24.98 1.42
CA SER A 115 25.50 -26.01 0.84
C SER A 115 24.78 -25.60 -0.45
N GLY A 116 24.85 -24.30 -0.80
CA GLY A 116 24.14 -23.72 -1.95
C GLY A 116 22.64 -23.52 -1.70
N THR A 117 22.23 -23.38 -0.43
CA THR A 117 20.86 -23.02 -0.06
C THR A 117 20.68 -21.50 -0.21
N ASP A 118 19.52 -21.07 -0.69
CA ASP A 118 19.19 -19.64 -0.83
C ASP A 118 18.64 -19.09 0.49
N SER A 119 19.02 -17.86 0.85
CA SER A 119 18.43 -17.13 1.97
C SER A 119 16.95 -16.82 1.72
N ARG A 120 16.15 -16.78 2.79
CA ARG A 120 14.75 -16.34 2.75
C ARG A 120 14.58 -14.81 2.74
N ASP A 121 15.68 -14.07 2.57
CA ASP A 121 15.65 -12.61 2.45
C ASP A 121 14.68 -12.17 1.34
N ASP A 122 13.88 -11.14 1.62
CA ASP A 122 12.91 -10.60 0.67
C ASP A 122 12.74 -9.09 0.86
N PHE A 123 12.32 -8.42 -0.21
CA PHE A 123 12.03 -7.00 -0.19
C PHE A 123 10.71 -6.71 -0.91
N VAL A 124 9.80 -6.04 -0.22
CA VAL A 124 8.49 -5.66 -0.75
C VAL A 124 8.33 -4.15 -0.65
N MET A 125 7.93 -3.56 -1.78
CA MET A 125 7.55 -2.15 -1.85
C MET A 125 6.04 -2.04 -2.01
N LEU A 126 5.43 -1.37 -1.04
CA LEU A 126 3.99 -1.14 -0.96
C LEU A 126 3.69 0.34 -1.19
N PHE A 127 2.49 0.63 -1.68
CA PHE A 127 2.04 1.99 -1.89
C PHE A 127 0.66 2.20 -1.27
N VAL A 128 0.52 3.31 -0.55
CA VAL A 128 -0.75 3.74 0.07
C VAL A 128 -1.13 5.11 -0.45
N GLY A 129 -2.42 5.43 -0.48
CA GLY A 129 -2.90 6.74 -0.89
C GLY A 129 -4.42 6.88 -0.85
N PRO A 130 -4.94 8.12 -0.88
CA PRO A 130 -6.38 8.40 -0.78
C PRO A 130 -7.22 7.83 -1.91
N ASP A 131 -6.61 7.58 -3.06
CA ASP A 131 -7.24 6.99 -4.23
C ASP A 131 -6.18 6.33 -5.14
N PRO A 132 -6.59 5.53 -6.13
CA PRO A 132 -5.66 4.87 -7.04
C PRO A 132 -4.78 5.85 -7.84
N GLY A 133 -5.27 7.05 -8.15
CA GLY A 133 -4.51 8.06 -8.88
C GLY A 133 -3.33 8.59 -8.06
N ALA A 134 -3.55 8.86 -6.78
CA ALA A 134 -2.49 9.28 -5.85
C ALA A 134 -1.41 8.19 -5.68
N ILE A 135 -1.81 6.92 -5.60
CA ILE A 135 -0.87 5.78 -5.55
C ILE A 135 -0.03 5.70 -6.83
N MET A 136 -0.67 5.80 -8.00
CA MET A 136 0.04 5.77 -9.28
C MET A 136 1.00 6.95 -9.43
N GLN A 137 0.64 8.12 -8.89
CA GLN A 137 1.52 9.27 -8.86
C GLN A 137 2.77 9.00 -8.01
N ALA A 138 2.62 8.43 -6.81
CA ALA A 138 3.77 8.07 -5.99
C ALA A 138 4.70 7.03 -6.65
N GLN A 139 4.11 6.01 -7.31
CA GLN A 139 4.86 5.03 -8.11
C GLN A 139 5.64 5.68 -9.26
N ARG A 140 5.01 6.65 -9.95
CA ARG A 140 5.65 7.40 -11.03
C ARG A 140 6.82 8.22 -10.50
N ASP A 141 6.59 8.99 -9.45
CA ASP A 141 7.56 9.92 -8.89
C ASP A 141 8.80 9.16 -8.37
N LEU A 142 8.60 8.00 -7.75
CA LEU A 142 9.68 7.11 -7.36
C LEU A 142 10.47 6.60 -8.57
N LEU A 143 9.80 6.07 -9.59
CA LEU A 143 10.50 5.54 -10.77
C LEU A 143 11.32 6.64 -11.46
N ILE A 144 10.76 7.85 -11.57
CA ILE A 144 11.48 9.00 -12.13
C ILE A 144 12.72 9.30 -11.28
N HIS A 145 12.56 9.41 -9.97
CA HIS A 145 13.66 9.67 -9.05
C HIS A 145 14.80 8.64 -9.22
N ASP A 146 14.47 7.35 -9.25
CA ASP A 146 15.46 6.28 -9.31
C ASP A 146 16.18 6.23 -10.67
N VAL A 147 15.42 6.37 -11.77
CA VAL A 147 16.01 6.41 -13.11
C VAL A 147 16.88 7.64 -13.30
N VAL A 148 16.42 8.81 -12.86
CA VAL A 148 17.19 10.07 -12.95
C VAL A 148 18.46 9.96 -12.12
N ASN A 149 18.38 9.55 -10.85
CA ASN A 149 19.55 9.40 -9.98
C ASN A 149 20.58 8.41 -10.55
N MET A 150 20.13 7.33 -11.19
CA MET A 150 21.03 6.39 -11.84
C MET A 150 21.72 7.02 -13.07
N MET A 151 20.98 7.78 -13.87
CA MET A 151 21.48 8.40 -15.10
C MET A 151 22.34 9.64 -14.87
N GLU A 152 22.11 10.41 -13.79
CA GLU A 152 22.90 11.60 -13.42
C GLU A 152 24.37 11.29 -13.11
N ARG A 153 24.71 10.00 -12.91
CA ARG A 153 26.11 9.55 -12.83
C ARG A 153 26.86 9.69 -14.16
N HIS A 154 26.13 9.82 -15.27
CA HIS A 154 26.67 9.79 -16.63
C HIS A 154 26.27 11.00 -17.49
N PHE A 155 25.17 11.67 -17.14
CA PHE A 155 24.59 12.79 -17.89
C PHE A 155 24.27 13.96 -16.96
N ASP A 156 24.13 15.18 -17.49
CA ASP A 156 23.61 16.30 -16.71
C ASP A 156 22.09 16.14 -16.52
N GLY A 157 21.57 16.46 -15.34
CA GLY A 157 20.13 16.32 -15.04
C GLY A 157 19.23 17.09 -16.01
N SER A 158 19.71 18.20 -16.59
CA SER A 158 18.97 18.96 -17.61
C SER A 158 18.75 18.19 -18.92
N GLU A 159 19.62 17.22 -19.23
CA GLU A 159 19.51 16.36 -20.42
C GLU A 159 18.47 15.24 -20.24
N LEU A 160 18.04 14.96 -19.00
CA LEU A 160 17.19 13.82 -18.67
C LEU A 160 15.68 14.10 -18.80
N SER A 161 15.29 15.33 -19.15
CA SER A 161 13.88 15.71 -19.35
C SER A 161 13.14 14.82 -20.37
N GLY A 162 13.84 14.35 -21.41
CA GLY A 162 13.28 13.42 -22.39
C GLY A 162 12.94 12.05 -21.79
N VAL A 163 13.77 11.55 -20.87
CA VAL A 163 13.54 10.26 -20.18
C VAL A 163 12.33 10.36 -19.27
N VAL A 164 12.25 11.45 -18.49
CA VAL A 164 11.09 11.73 -17.63
C VAL A 164 9.80 11.78 -18.47
N SER A 165 9.84 12.46 -19.62
CA SER A 165 8.70 12.53 -20.54
C SER A 165 8.22 11.16 -21.04
N GLU A 166 9.13 10.21 -21.28
CA GLU A 166 8.74 8.85 -21.68
C GLU A 166 8.11 8.06 -20.53
N ILE A 167 8.61 8.21 -19.31
CA ILE A 167 7.99 7.62 -18.11
C ILE A 167 6.57 8.17 -17.92
N ASP A 168 6.37 9.47 -18.12
CA ASP A 168 5.08 10.14 -18.01
C ASP A 168 4.05 9.57 -18.97
N LYS A 169 4.46 9.29 -20.21
CA LYS A 169 3.59 8.67 -21.21
C LYS A 169 3.14 7.27 -20.77
N LEU A 170 4.04 6.47 -20.22
CA LEU A 170 3.70 5.12 -19.72
C LEU A 170 2.69 5.18 -18.58
N PHE A 171 2.89 6.08 -17.60
CA PHE A 171 1.96 6.23 -16.48
C PHE A 171 0.62 6.83 -16.90
N SER A 172 0.62 7.79 -17.83
CA SER A 172 -0.63 8.35 -18.40
C SER A 172 -1.46 7.26 -19.07
N GLN A 173 -0.84 6.41 -19.90
CA GLN A 173 -1.53 5.27 -20.53
C GLN A 173 -2.09 4.28 -19.50
N ARG A 174 -1.33 3.98 -18.44
CA ARG A 174 -1.81 3.11 -17.37
C ARG A 174 -3.00 3.73 -16.63
N PHE A 175 -2.97 5.04 -16.38
CA PHE A 175 -4.05 5.75 -15.71
C PHE A 175 -5.32 5.74 -16.55
N ASP A 176 -5.22 6.04 -17.85
CA ASP A 176 -6.35 6.00 -18.78
C ASP A 176 -7.00 4.60 -18.83
N ASN A 177 -6.18 3.55 -18.87
CA ASN A 177 -6.65 2.16 -18.84
C ASN A 177 -7.37 1.84 -17.51
N LEU A 178 -6.84 2.31 -16.38
CA LEU A 178 -7.46 2.12 -15.07
C LEU A 178 -8.82 2.83 -14.99
N VAL A 179 -8.90 4.10 -15.39
CA VAL A 179 -10.15 4.87 -15.39
C VAL A 179 -11.19 4.19 -16.28
N SER A 180 -10.81 3.80 -17.49
CA SER A 180 -11.68 3.08 -18.42
C SER A 180 -12.23 1.78 -17.80
N SER A 181 -11.40 1.02 -17.09
CA SER A 181 -11.82 -0.21 -16.40
C SER A 181 -12.82 0.05 -15.27
N LEU A 182 -12.63 1.13 -14.50
CA LEU A 182 -13.54 1.52 -13.40
C LEU A 182 -14.87 2.05 -13.92
N GLU A 183 -14.87 2.74 -15.06
CA GLU A 183 -16.09 3.20 -15.73
C GLU A 183 -16.89 2.04 -16.33
N LEU A 184 -16.21 1.05 -16.90
CA LEU A 184 -16.85 -0.16 -17.42
C LEU A 184 -17.51 -1.00 -16.31
N GLY A 185 -16.97 -0.95 -15.09
CA GLY A 185 -17.51 -1.64 -13.91
C GLY A 185 -18.72 -0.95 -13.25
N LYS A 186 -19.08 0.28 -13.63
CA LYS A 186 -20.25 0.97 -13.07
C LYS A 186 -21.53 0.37 -13.64
N PRO A 187 -22.46 -0.17 -12.81
CA PRO A 187 -23.77 -0.58 -13.30
C PRO A 187 -24.48 0.61 -13.97
N PRO A 188 -25.24 0.39 -15.06
CA PRO A 188 -25.86 1.48 -15.80
C PRO A 188 -26.63 2.39 -14.84
N ARG A 189 -26.29 3.68 -14.80
CA ARG A 189 -27.07 4.66 -14.05
C ARG A 189 -28.47 4.65 -14.66
N GLY A 190 -29.43 4.07 -13.94
CA GLY A 190 -30.82 4.07 -14.33
C GLY A 190 -31.25 5.52 -14.56
N SER A 191 -31.57 5.84 -15.81
CA SER A 191 -32.28 7.07 -16.17
C SER A 191 -33.63 7.04 -15.44
N GLY A 192 -33.69 7.67 -14.29
CA GLY A 192 -34.93 7.94 -13.57
C GLY A 192 -35.80 8.83 -14.44
N GLY A 193 -36.76 8.20 -15.11
CA GLY A 193 -37.67 8.85 -16.06
C GLY A 193 -38.49 9.95 -15.41
N ASN A 194 -38.39 11.15 -15.99
CA ASN A 194 -39.36 12.21 -15.83
C ASN A 194 -40.17 12.31 -17.12
N GLY A 195 -41.41 11.83 -17.10
CA GLY A 195 -42.32 11.91 -18.24
C GLY A 195 -43.65 11.21 -17.92
N GLY A 196 -44.65 12.00 -17.55
CA GLY A 196 -45.98 11.51 -17.21
C GLY A 196 -46.80 10.99 -18.39
N GLY A 197 -47.95 10.40 -18.07
CA GLY A 197 -49.07 10.28 -19.00
C GLY A 197 -49.52 8.85 -19.33
N ASN A 198 -50.58 8.43 -18.63
CA ASN A 198 -51.77 7.80 -19.20
C ASN A 198 -51.70 6.41 -19.89
N GLY A 199 -52.33 5.42 -19.23
CA GLY A 199 -53.21 4.44 -19.89
C GLY A 199 -52.62 3.08 -20.28
N GLY A 200 -53.35 2.00 -19.95
CA GLY A 200 -53.33 0.76 -20.73
C GLY A 200 -53.13 -0.55 -19.96
N SER A 201 -54.23 -1.32 -19.81
CA SER A 201 -54.30 -2.72 -19.40
C SER A 201 -53.37 -3.66 -20.18
N GLY A 202 -52.93 -4.77 -19.55
CA GLY A 202 -52.38 -5.92 -20.29
C GLY A 202 -51.84 -7.06 -19.44
N HIS A 203 -52.44 -8.25 -19.59
CA HIS A 203 -52.20 -9.52 -18.87
C HIS A 203 -50.86 -10.25 -19.17
N GLY A 204 -50.49 -11.19 -18.27
CA GLY A 204 -49.71 -12.41 -18.57
C GLY A 204 -48.35 -12.46 -17.85
N GLY A 205 -48.02 -13.40 -16.95
CA GLY A 205 -48.31 -14.83 -16.94
C GLY A 205 -47.16 -15.60 -17.60
N GLY A 206 -46.14 -16.04 -16.85
CA GLY A 206 -45.06 -16.84 -17.43
C GLY A 206 -43.96 -17.28 -16.44
N ARG A 207 -44.04 -18.54 -16.02
CA ARG A 207 -43.05 -19.25 -15.19
C ARG A 207 -41.77 -19.50 -15.99
N ARG A 208 -40.59 -19.25 -15.39
CA ARG A 208 -39.28 -19.64 -15.95
C ARG A 208 -39.00 -21.13 -15.69
N PRO A 209 -38.58 -21.94 -16.68
CA PRO A 209 -38.05 -23.29 -16.43
C PRO A 209 -36.55 -23.24 -16.10
N ARG A 210 -36.16 -24.03 -15.09
CA ARG A 210 -34.77 -24.37 -14.77
C ARG A 210 -34.27 -25.38 -15.79
N HIS A 211 -33.10 -25.14 -16.38
CA HIS A 211 -32.33 -26.19 -17.05
C HIS A 211 -31.03 -26.44 -16.29
N LEU A 212 -30.82 -27.72 -16.04
CA LEU A 212 -29.62 -28.37 -15.56
C LEU A 212 -28.70 -28.64 -16.76
N HIS A 213 -27.41 -28.41 -16.59
CA HIS A 213 -26.32 -29.36 -16.85
C HIS A 213 -25.08 -28.87 -16.09
#